data_AF-R5I5S1-F1
#
_entry.id   AF-R5I5S1-F1
#
_cell.length_a   1.000
_cell.length_b   1.000
_cell.length_c   1.000
_cell.angle_alpha   90.00
_cell.angle_beta   90.00
_cell.angle_gamma   90.00
#
_symmetry.space_group_name_H-M   'P 1'
#
loop_
_entity.id
_entity.type
_entity.pdbx_description
1 polymer ?
#
loop_
_entity_poly.entity_id
_entity_poly.type
_entity_poly.pdbx_seq_one_letter_code
_entity_poly.pdbx_strand_id
1 'polypeptide(L)'
;MEATVLSSAAVMEKLSADFVIANLYVDDKTEDPEFRTLGRRYRDFEMKQFASASQPLYAVVDSEGKTLSGPIGSCSEEEFMAFLNF
;
A
#
# COMPACT_ATOMS: atom_id res chain seq x y z
N MET A 1 16.56 -3.04 -13.62
CA MET A 1 15.30 -3.66 -13.18
C MET A 1 15.21 -3.33 -11.71
N GLU A 2 14.50 -2.26 -11.36
CA GLU A 2 14.36 -1.84 -9.96
C GLU A 2 13.68 -2.99 -9.23
N ALA A 3 14.42 -3.70 -8.38
CA ALA A 3 13.84 -4.75 -7.57
C ALA A 3 12.79 -4.10 -6.68
N THR A 4 11.52 -4.46 -6.84
CA THR A 4 10.47 -4.07 -5.91
C THR A 4 10.92 -4.51 -4.52
N VAL A 5 10.88 -3.61 -3.54
CA VAL A 5 11.25 -3.84 -2.14
C VAL A 5 10.62 -5.12 -1.53
N LEU A 6 9.47 -5.54 -2.05
CA LEU A 6 8.80 -6.80 -1.72
C LEU A 6 9.54 -8.07 -2.16
N SER A 7 10.62 -7.96 -2.94
CA SER A 7 11.50 -9.07 -3.30
C SER A 7 12.59 -9.30 -2.25
N SER A 8 12.81 -8.35 -1.33
CA SER A 8 13.79 -8.51 -0.25
C SER A 8 13.26 -9.48 0.80
N ALA A 9 14.07 -10.49 1.12
CA ALA A 9 13.77 -11.43 2.20
C ALA A 9 13.65 -10.74 3.55
N ALA A 10 14.47 -9.71 3.82
CA ALA A 10 14.44 -8.97 5.09
C ALA A 10 13.14 -8.18 5.24
N VAL A 11 12.68 -7.53 4.15
CA VAL A 11 11.40 -6.83 4.12
C VAL A 11 10.25 -7.81 4.35
N MET A 12 10.25 -8.94 3.63
CA MET A 12 9.18 -9.94 3.75
C MET A 12 9.11 -10.59 5.13
N GLU A 13 10.24 -10.85 5.78
CA GLU A 13 10.28 -11.37 7.14
C GLU A 13 9.60 -10.40 8.11
N LYS A 14 9.96 -9.10 8.05
CA LYS A 14 9.34 -8.07 8.90
C LYS A 14 7.84 -7.93 8.64
N LEU A 15 7.43 -7.85 7.38
CA LEU A 15 6.02 -7.76 6.99
C LEU A 15 5.22 -8.97 7.51
N SER A 16 5.79 -10.17 7.46
CA SER A 16 5.12 -11.39 7.93
C SER A 16 4.98 -11.49 9.44
N ALA A 17 5.93 -10.91 10.19
CA ALA A 17 5.96 -10.97 11.65
C ALA A 17 5.11 -9.88 12.31
N ASP A 18 5.19 -8.65 11.79
CA ASP A 18 4.69 -7.45 12.49
C ASP A 18 3.42 -6.86 11.87
N PHE A 19 3.04 -7.26 10.64
CA PHE A 19 2.00 -6.58 9.86
C PHE A 19 0.90 -7.51 9.34
N VAL A 20 -0.28 -6.94 9.12
CA VAL A 20 -1.33 -7.52 8.27
C VAL A 20 -1.29 -6.83 6.92
N ILE A 21 -1.11 -7.60 5.84
CA ILE A 21 -0.99 -7.06 4.50
C ILE A 21 -2.35 -7.06 3.79
N ALA A 22 -2.76 -5.89 3.32
CA ALA A 22 -3.93 -5.72 2.47
C ALA A 22 -3.50 -5.19 1.09
N ASN A 23 -3.76 -5.96 0.04
CA ASN A 23 -3.45 -5.57 -1.33
C ASN A 23 -4.69 -4.94 -1.98
N LEU A 24 -4.59 -3.67 -2.37
CA LEU A 24 -5.65 -2.94 -3.05
C LEU A 24 -5.33 -2.81 -4.54
N TYR A 25 -5.94 -3.67 -5.36
CA TYR A 25 -5.73 -3.68 -6.81
C TYR A 25 -6.65 -2.67 -7.51
N VAL A 26 -6.13 -1.50 -7.89
CA VAL A 26 -6.94 -0.43 -8.53
C VAL A 26 -7.48 -0.79 -9.92
N ASP A 27 -6.95 -1.84 -10.53
CA ASP A 27 -7.37 -2.35 -11.83
C ASP A 27 -8.39 -3.50 -11.73
N ASP A 28 -8.72 -3.94 -10.51
CA ASP A 28 -9.73 -4.98 -10.23
C ASP A 28 -11.06 -4.66 -10.92
N LYS A 29 -11.55 -5.67 -11.68
CA LYS A 29 -12.74 -5.59 -12.54
C LYS A 29 -13.99 -6.18 -11.90
N THR A 30 -13.90 -6.66 -10.66
CA THR A 30 -15.06 -7.13 -9.90
C THR A 30 -16.10 -6.01 -9.80
N GLU A 31 -17.35 -6.32 -10.11
CA GLU A 31 -18.43 -5.34 -10.13
C GLU A 31 -18.66 -4.74 -8.73
N ASP A 32 -18.75 -3.42 -8.68
CA ASP A 32 -19.12 -2.66 -7.50
C ASP A 32 -20.29 -1.72 -7.88
N PRO A 33 -21.42 -1.76 -7.17
CA PRO A 33 -22.63 -1.02 -7.55
C PRO A 33 -22.46 0.52 -7.47
N GLU A 34 -21.53 1.02 -6.67
CA GLU A 34 -21.31 2.46 -6.47
C GLU A 34 -20.19 2.97 -7.39
N PHE A 35 -19.09 2.22 -7.50
CA PHE A 35 -17.89 2.66 -8.25
C PHE A 35 -17.73 2.01 -9.63
N ARG A 36 -18.69 1.17 -10.05
CA ARG A 36 -18.64 0.27 -11.21
C ARG A 36 -17.68 -0.91 -11.03
N THR A 37 -16.48 -0.70 -10.48
CA THR A 37 -15.56 -1.79 -10.13
C THR A 37 -14.87 -1.57 -8.79
N LEU A 38 -14.48 -2.66 -8.11
CA LEU A 38 -13.70 -2.60 -6.87
C LEU A 38 -12.40 -1.79 -7.05
N GLY A 39 -11.71 -1.95 -8.17
CA GLY A 39 -10.49 -1.20 -8.43
C GLY A 39 -10.70 0.32 -8.46
N ARG A 40 -11.85 0.79 -8.98
CA ARG A 40 -12.21 2.22 -8.95
C ARG A 40 -12.50 2.70 -7.54
N ARG A 41 -13.14 1.87 -6.72
CA ARG A 41 -13.36 2.16 -5.30
C ARG A 41 -12.04 2.32 -4.55
N TYR A 42 -11.09 1.41 -4.79
CA TYR A 42 -9.75 1.49 -4.16
C TYR A 42 -8.97 2.72 -4.62
N ARG A 43 -9.01 3.05 -5.91
CA ARG A 43 -8.38 4.28 -6.42
C ARG A 43 -8.98 5.55 -5.82
N ASP A 44 -10.30 5.58 -5.65
CA ASP A 44 -10.99 6.70 -5.01
C ASP A 44 -10.61 6.82 -3.53
N PHE A 45 -10.50 5.68 -2.83
CA PHE A 45 -9.98 5.62 -1.46
C PHE A 45 -8.55 6.17 -1.37
N GLU A 46 -7.63 5.72 -2.22
CA GLU A 46 -6.24 6.21 -2.23
C GLU A 46 -6.17 7.73 -2.47
N MET A 47 -6.96 8.25 -3.41
CA MET A 47 -7.05 9.69 -3.67
C MET A 47 -7.58 10.47 -2.48
N LYS A 48 -8.61 9.95 -1.78
CA LYS A 48 -9.20 10.63 -0.61
C LYS A 48 -8.28 10.61 0.61
N GLN A 49 -7.61 9.49 0.88
CA GLN A 49 -6.77 9.33 2.07
C GLN A 49 -5.37 9.91 1.89
N PHE A 50 -4.79 9.78 0.69
CA PHE A 50 -3.37 10.01 0.45
C PHE A 50 -3.10 11.09 -0.60
N ALA A 51 -4.15 11.68 -1.19
CA ALA A 51 -4.05 12.67 -2.27
C ALA A 51 -3.16 12.19 -3.45
N SER A 52 -3.11 10.88 -3.69
CA SER A 52 -2.28 10.24 -4.70
C SER A 52 -3.02 9.09 -5.38
N ALA A 53 -2.76 8.91 -6.67
CA ALA A 53 -3.13 7.71 -7.42
C ALA A 53 -1.93 7.11 -8.18
N SER A 54 -0.73 7.51 -7.78
CA SER A 54 0.49 6.95 -8.34
C SER A 54 0.77 5.60 -7.69
N GLN A 55 1.22 4.64 -8.49
CA GLN A 55 1.57 3.30 -8.04
C GLN A 55 3.05 3.01 -8.23
N PRO A 56 3.67 2.17 -7.38
CA PRO A 56 3.11 1.56 -6.18
C PRO A 56 2.81 2.61 -5.08
N LEU A 57 1.91 2.30 -4.15
CA LEU A 57 1.59 3.12 -2.98
C LEU A 57 1.54 2.22 -1.75
N TYR A 58 2.38 2.51 -0.77
CA TYR A 58 2.41 1.82 0.52
C TYR A 58 2.09 2.80 1.64
N ALA A 59 1.22 2.40 2.56
CA ALA A 59 0.89 3.15 3.76
C ALA A 59 0.67 2.17 4.90
N VAL A 60 1.14 2.53 6.10
CA VAL A 60 0.79 1.81 7.33
C VAL A 60 -0.37 2.53 7.99
N VAL A 61 -1.40 1.78 8.35
CA VAL A 61 -2.56 2.28 9.10
C VAL A 61 -2.75 1.44 10.37
N ASP A 62 -3.35 2.03 11.39
CA ASP A 62 -3.83 1.28 12.56
C ASP A 62 -5.17 0.58 12.28
N SER A 63 -5.68 -0.13 13.29
CA SER A 63 -6.97 -0.84 13.21
C SER A 63 -8.18 0.08 13.03
N GLU A 64 -8.04 1.38 13.26
CA GLU A 64 -9.08 2.39 13.08
C GLU A 64 -8.96 3.10 11.72
N GLY A 65 -7.93 2.76 10.93
CA GLY A 65 -7.67 3.32 9.61
C GLY A 65 -6.89 4.64 9.64
N LYS A 66 -6.34 5.05 10.79
CA LYS A 66 -5.48 6.22 10.87
C LYS A 66 -4.08 5.88 10.35
N THR A 67 -3.56 6.73 9.47
CA THR A 67 -2.20 6.58 8.93
C THR A 67 -1.15 6.72 10.03
N LEU A 68 -0.30 5.71 10.17
CA LEU A 68 0.85 5.68 11.06
C LEU A 68 2.15 6.04 10.32
N SER A 69 2.26 5.63 9.05
CA SER A 69 3.45 5.87 8.22
C SER A 69 3.07 5.95 6.73
N GLY A 70 3.82 6.76 5.97
CA GLY A 70 3.59 6.97 4.54
C GLY A 70 2.56 8.06 4.22
N PRO A 71 2.05 8.10 2.97
CA PRO A 71 2.28 7.14 1.89
C PRO A 71 3.71 7.23 1.33
N ILE A 72 4.25 6.11 0.86
CA ILE A 72 5.49 6.06 0.05
C ILE A 72 5.24 5.34 -1.28
N GLY A 73 6.01 5.70 -2.30
CA GLY A 73 5.92 5.11 -3.63
C GLY A 73 7.05 4.13 -3.91
N SER A 74 7.60 4.17 -5.13
CA SER A 74 8.88 3.50 -5.41
C SER A 74 9.98 4.13 -4.56
N CYS A 75 10.73 3.29 -3.85
CA CYS A 75 11.80 3.72 -2.95
C CYS A 75 12.88 2.63 -2.85
N SER A 76 14.00 2.97 -2.22
CA SER A 76 15.04 2.02 -1.85
C SER A 76 14.59 1.10 -0.70
N GLU A 77 15.28 -0.03 -0.53
CA GLU A 77 15.03 -0.96 0.58
C GLU A 77 15.27 -0.30 1.95
N GLU A 78 16.28 0.56 2.06
CA GLU A 78 16.59 1.32 3.28
C GLU A 78 15.44 2.27 3.65
N GLU A 79 14.91 3.01 2.67
CA GLU A 79 13.74 3.88 2.87
C GLU A 79 12.50 3.07 3.26
N PHE A 80 12.30 1.89 2.67
CA PHE A 80 11.17 1.03 3.01
C PHE A 80 11.27 0.49 4.44
N MET A 81 12.46 0.06 4.86
CA MET A 81 12.69 -0.41 6.24
C MET A 81 12.51 0.71 7.26
N ALA A 82 12.92 1.94 6.93
CA ALA A 82 12.63 3.11 7.77
C ALA A 82 11.12 3.40 7.84
N PHE A 83 10.41 3.28 6.72
CA PHE A 83 8.95 3.43 6.66
C PHE A 83 8.21 2.41 7.55
N LEU A 84 8.71 1.19 7.69
CA LEU A 84 8.15 0.16 8.58
C LEU A 84 8.46 0.38 10.07
N ASN A 85 9.27 1.39 10.43
CA ASN A 85 9.65 1.72 11.80
C ASN A 85 9.04 3.07 12.20
N PHE A 86 7.76 3.08 12.57
CA PHE A 86 6.98 4.26 12.98
C PHE A 86 6.73 4.32 14.49
#